data_AF-A0A2T0XIC4-F1
#
_entry.id   AF-A0A2T0XIC4-F1
#
_cell.length_a   1.000
_cell.length_b   1.000
_cell.length_c   1.000
_cell.angle_alpha   90.00
_cell.angle_beta   90.00
_cell.angle_gamma   90.00
#
_symmetry.space_group_name_H-M   'P 1'
#
loop_
_entity.id
_entity.type
_entity.pdbx_description
1 polymer ?
#
loop_
_entity_poly.entity_id
_entity_poly.type
_entity_poly.pdbx_seq_one_letter_code
_entity_poly.pdbx_strand_id
1 'polypeptide(L)'
;MNRIKLRGFYQGYRLSIGLFVFWFLYLFVLTRYALWSHVGVSHMEPLFADLHAILSAIDCNGRGINVFETNPCDVAGRVHVYGSLWLSLGQLGLGSAHLFSKGFIVDIVFMAIAVMLLKPSSKREFAKSCLILFSPAVTLGIERANNDLIVFSLLAVSALLYAKRDGFAQVSSLVIIYLSALLKFYPSVLLASSLIILKRNIKELIVFKLVTISLFAIWLTTNLNELLLIKDIAPKPLDFYATGARALLAYVGRPYPWILSIPTLWLFSGFIAVVAVGAIALASRLKSADIQPSSSRFNYVIFIFGLSILFATYALNSNYDYRWVFFIFAMPLLFDIQKANASDSFASRVATIGLICASLTMWMEAFRASGVFGLVNINVFFNIGRSTFSIELFQQFIKEFSAWVLFAILFAFAIKQSPFAMPRLNWRHPRQ
;
A
#
# COMPACT_ATOMS: atom_id res chain seq x y z
N MET A 1 0.96 20.60 -33.51
CA MET A 1 0.66 19.79 -32.30
C MET A 1 -0.72 19.13 -32.51
N ASN A 2 -0.75 17.82 -32.81
CA ASN A 2 -1.89 17.16 -33.47
C ASN A 2 -3.18 17.05 -32.63
N ARG A 3 -4.34 17.32 -33.26
CA ARG A 3 -5.71 17.19 -32.69
C ARG A 3 -5.97 15.85 -31.98
N ILE A 4 -5.31 14.76 -32.40
CA ILE A 4 -5.42 13.42 -31.79
C ILE A 4 -4.80 13.38 -30.38
N LYS A 5 -3.65 14.02 -30.15
CA LYS A 5 -3.02 14.09 -28.81
C LYS A 5 -3.86 14.94 -27.84
N LEU A 6 -4.47 16.02 -28.34
CA LEU A 6 -5.40 16.84 -27.56
C LEU A 6 -6.65 16.04 -27.16
N ARG A 7 -7.25 15.28 -28.09
CA ARG A 7 -8.45 14.48 -27.80
C ARG A 7 -8.21 13.40 -26.73
N GLY A 8 -7.08 12.69 -26.79
CA GLY A 8 -6.69 11.72 -25.77
C GLY A 8 -6.40 12.36 -24.40
N PHE A 9 -5.80 13.55 -24.38
CA PHE A 9 -5.55 14.32 -23.16
C PHE A 9 -6.85 14.74 -22.46
N TYR A 10 -7.80 15.31 -23.21
CA TYR A 10 -9.12 15.69 -22.67
C TYR A 10 -9.95 14.48 -22.20
N GLN A 11 -9.84 13.34 -22.89
CA GLN A 11 -10.55 12.12 -22.50
C GLN A 11 -10.06 11.55 -21.16
N GLY A 12 -8.74 11.56 -20.90
CA GLY A 12 -8.19 11.12 -19.62
C GLY A 12 -8.66 11.97 -18.44
N TYR A 13 -8.77 13.29 -18.64
CA TYR A 13 -9.29 14.19 -17.61
C TYR A 13 -10.77 13.94 -17.29
N ARG A 14 -11.60 13.75 -18.33
CA ARG A 14 -13.02 13.40 -18.18
C ARG A 14 -13.23 12.09 -17.42
N LEU A 15 -12.46 11.04 -17.76
CA LEU A 15 -12.54 9.76 -17.06
C LEU A 15 -12.04 9.86 -15.61
N SER A 16 -11.03 10.68 -15.34
CA SER A 16 -10.55 10.92 -13.98
C SER A 16 -11.59 11.64 -13.12
N ILE A 17 -12.23 12.69 -13.64
CA ILE A 17 -13.35 13.36 -12.96
C ILE A 17 -14.49 12.37 -12.73
N GLY A 18 -14.89 11.62 -13.75
CA GLY A 18 -15.94 10.62 -13.64
C GLY A 18 -15.61 9.56 -12.58
N LEU A 19 -14.35 9.15 -12.46
CA LEU A 19 -13.90 8.17 -11.46
C LEU A 19 -14.01 8.76 -10.05
N PHE A 20 -13.54 10.00 -9.86
CA PHE A 20 -13.64 10.69 -8.58
C PHE A 20 -15.10 10.86 -8.14
N VAL A 21 -15.96 11.36 -9.02
CA VAL A 21 -17.40 11.56 -8.73
C VAL A 21 -18.07 10.22 -8.44
N PHE A 22 -17.82 9.18 -9.24
CA PHE A 22 -18.43 7.88 -9.03
C PHE A 22 -17.99 7.24 -7.71
N TRP A 23 -16.71 7.37 -7.36
CA TRP A 23 -16.17 6.89 -6.10
C TRP A 23 -16.76 7.65 -4.90
N PHE A 24 -16.86 8.98 -5.00
CA PHE A 24 -17.49 9.80 -3.98
C PHE A 24 -18.96 9.42 -3.77
N LEU A 25 -19.72 9.23 -4.86
CA LEU A 25 -21.12 8.80 -4.79
C LEU A 25 -21.25 7.40 -4.17
N TYR A 26 -20.34 6.47 -4.48
CA TYR A 26 -20.30 5.16 -3.84
C TYR A 26 -20.14 5.28 -2.32
N LEU A 27 -19.15 6.05 -1.84
CA LEU A 27 -18.91 6.27 -0.42
C LEU A 27 -20.09 7.00 0.27
N PHE A 28 -20.69 7.98 -0.42
CA PHE A 28 -21.87 8.68 0.05
C PHE A 28 -23.05 7.72 0.24
N VAL A 29 -23.30 6.82 -0.72
CA VAL A 29 -24.36 5.80 -0.62
C VAL A 29 -24.08 4.86 0.54
N LEU A 30 -22.84 4.36 0.70
CA LEU A 30 -22.49 3.49 1.81
C LEU A 30 -22.78 4.15 3.16
N THR A 31 -22.36 5.41 3.32
CA THR A 31 -22.55 6.18 4.55
C THR A 31 -24.03 6.46 4.80
N ARG A 32 -24.76 6.94 3.77
CA ARG A 32 -26.16 7.38 3.90
C ARG A 32 -27.11 6.25 4.29
N TYR A 33 -26.81 5.03 3.82
CA TYR A 33 -27.64 3.84 4.01
C TYR A 33 -27.00 2.79 4.94
N ALA A 34 -25.91 3.12 5.62
CA ALA A 34 -25.19 2.22 6.54
C ALA A 34 -24.81 0.84 5.93
N LEU A 35 -24.32 0.85 4.69
CA LEU A 35 -24.03 -0.37 3.90
C LEU A 35 -22.58 -0.86 4.01
N TRP A 36 -21.76 -0.30 4.90
CA TRP A 36 -20.34 -0.66 5.04
C TRP A 36 -20.10 -2.16 5.23
N SER A 37 -20.86 -2.80 6.13
CA SER A 37 -20.73 -4.24 6.39
C SER A 37 -21.06 -5.11 5.17
N HIS A 38 -22.01 -4.68 4.33
CA HIS A 38 -22.41 -5.39 3.11
C HIS A 38 -21.31 -5.42 2.05
N VAL A 39 -20.39 -4.44 2.09
CA VAL A 39 -19.21 -4.41 1.23
C VAL A 39 -17.95 -4.92 1.94
N GLY A 40 -18.10 -5.66 3.05
CA GLY A 40 -16.98 -6.25 3.77
C GLY A 40 -16.14 -5.26 4.58
N VAL A 41 -16.71 -4.11 4.95
CA VAL A 41 -16.03 -3.10 5.79
C VAL A 41 -16.63 -3.12 7.18
N SER A 42 -15.78 -3.37 8.18
CA SER A 42 -16.15 -3.31 9.60
C SER A 42 -16.18 -1.86 10.07
N HIS A 43 -17.39 -1.27 10.01
CA HIS A 43 -17.70 0.10 10.44
C HIS A 43 -17.46 0.31 11.94
N MET A 44 -16.91 1.46 12.32
CA MET A 44 -16.71 1.85 13.72
C MET A 44 -17.36 3.20 14.02
N GLU A 45 -17.84 3.34 15.26
CA GLU A 45 -18.31 4.62 15.79
C GLU A 45 -17.27 5.20 16.77
N PRO A 46 -16.96 6.51 16.68
CA PRO A 46 -17.44 7.47 15.68
C PRO A 46 -16.83 7.20 14.30
N LEU A 47 -17.51 7.70 13.25
CA LEU A 47 -16.91 7.79 11.91
C LEU A 47 -15.49 8.41 12.00
N PHE A 48 -14.56 7.89 11.20
CA PHE A 48 -13.14 8.25 11.26
C PHE A 48 -12.46 7.82 12.56
N ALA A 49 -12.83 6.65 13.08
CA ALA A 49 -12.37 6.18 14.39
C ALA A 49 -10.84 6.08 14.52
N ASP A 50 -10.08 5.76 13.46
CA ASP A 50 -8.61 5.71 13.57
C ASP A 50 -8.01 7.12 13.67
N LEU A 51 -8.57 8.10 12.95
CA LEU A 51 -8.20 9.50 13.13
C LEU A 51 -8.62 10.01 14.52
N HIS A 52 -9.78 9.58 15.03
CA HIS A 52 -10.20 9.89 16.40
C HIS A 52 -9.18 9.41 17.44
N ALA A 53 -8.63 8.20 17.29
CA ALA A 53 -7.61 7.70 18.22
C ALA A 53 -6.39 8.63 18.29
N ILE A 54 -5.94 9.16 17.15
CA ILE A 54 -4.80 10.09 17.08
C ILE A 54 -5.18 11.45 17.69
N LEU A 55 -6.33 12.01 17.29
CA LEU A 55 -6.74 13.34 17.75
C LEU A 55 -7.07 13.37 19.25
N SER A 56 -7.69 12.32 19.77
CA SER A 56 -7.95 12.17 21.20
C SER A 56 -6.66 11.96 22.00
N ALA A 57 -5.68 11.22 21.46
CA ALA A 57 -4.36 11.13 22.06
C ALA A 57 -3.67 12.50 22.14
N ILE A 58 -3.83 13.35 21.11
CA ILE A 58 -3.33 14.73 21.17
C ILE A 58 -4.00 15.52 22.31
N ASP A 59 -5.32 15.45 22.43
CA ASP A 59 -6.08 16.15 23.47
C ASP A 59 -5.66 15.68 24.89
N CYS A 60 -5.50 14.38 25.09
CA CYS A 60 -5.09 13.81 26.37
C CYS A 60 -3.62 14.12 26.70
N ASN A 61 -2.72 14.06 25.71
CA ASN A 61 -1.33 14.48 25.89
C ASN A 61 -1.23 15.96 26.28
N GLY A 62 -2.07 16.82 25.70
CA GLY A 62 -2.18 18.24 26.09
C GLY A 62 -2.60 18.47 27.55
N ARG A 63 -3.18 17.46 28.21
CA ARG A 63 -3.53 17.47 29.64
C ARG A 63 -2.46 16.84 30.52
N GLY A 64 -1.30 16.48 29.96
CA GLY A 64 -0.21 15.81 30.67
C GLY A 64 -0.41 14.32 30.90
N ILE A 65 -1.37 13.68 30.22
CA ILE A 65 -1.63 12.24 30.33
C ILE A 65 -0.66 11.46 29.43
N ASN A 66 -0.04 10.41 29.95
CA ASN A 66 0.79 9.51 29.14
C ASN A 66 -0.09 8.61 28.25
N VAL A 67 -0.28 9.03 27.00
CA VAL A 67 -1.16 8.37 26.04
C VAL A 67 -0.65 7.03 25.51
N PHE A 68 0.61 6.68 25.77
CA PHE A 68 1.14 5.35 25.45
C PHE A 68 0.74 4.28 26.49
N GLU A 69 0.30 4.70 27.68
CA GLU A 69 -0.19 3.81 28.74
C GLU A 69 -1.73 3.78 28.80
N THR A 70 -2.36 4.97 28.70
CA THR A 70 -3.81 5.09 28.75
C THR A 70 -4.29 6.31 27.96
N ASN A 71 -5.42 6.16 27.27
CA ASN A 71 -6.02 7.26 26.52
C ASN A 71 -7.51 7.36 26.85
N PRO A 72 -7.87 7.99 27.98
CA PRO A 72 -9.27 8.15 28.37
C PRO A 72 -10.05 9.11 27.45
N CYS A 73 -9.36 9.84 26.56
CA CYS A 73 -10.00 10.69 25.56
C CYS A 73 -10.49 9.89 24.34
N ASP A 74 -9.94 8.69 24.09
CA ASP A 74 -10.44 7.82 23.01
C ASP A 74 -11.68 7.05 23.49
N VAL A 75 -12.76 7.07 22.71
CA VAL A 75 -14.02 6.40 23.08
C VAL A 75 -13.88 4.88 23.21
N ALA A 76 -12.90 4.29 22.52
CA ALA A 76 -12.58 2.87 22.59
C ALA A 76 -11.40 2.58 23.53
N GLY A 77 -10.91 3.59 24.27
CA GLY A 77 -9.80 3.46 25.22
C GLY A 77 -8.47 3.05 24.58
N ARG A 78 -8.29 3.26 23.27
CA ARG A 78 -7.08 2.82 22.54
C ARG A 78 -5.90 3.73 22.89
N VAL A 79 -4.82 3.11 23.34
CA VAL A 79 -3.54 3.79 23.56
C VAL A 79 -2.94 4.28 22.23
N HIS A 80 -2.08 5.29 22.31
CA HIS A 80 -1.36 5.82 21.16
C HIS A 80 -0.25 4.86 20.74
N VAL A 81 -0.25 4.47 19.46
CA VAL A 81 0.70 3.49 18.88
C VAL A 81 1.44 4.03 17.66
N TYR A 82 1.47 5.36 17.51
CA TYR A 82 2.13 6.04 16.41
C TYR A 82 3.23 6.97 16.93
N GLY A 83 4.01 7.54 16.00
CA GLY A 83 5.08 8.46 16.37
C GLY A 83 4.63 9.66 17.19
N SER A 84 5.43 10.05 18.17
CA SER A 84 5.26 11.21 19.04
C SER A 84 5.16 12.55 18.29
N LEU A 85 5.58 12.60 17.02
CA LEU A 85 5.35 13.74 16.14
C LEU A 85 3.86 14.11 16.07
N TRP A 86 2.94 13.12 16.07
CA TRP A 86 1.50 13.40 16.11
C TRP A 86 1.10 14.26 17.31
N LEU A 87 1.64 13.94 18.49
CA LEU A 87 1.35 14.64 19.74
C LEU A 87 1.85 16.08 19.71
N SER A 88 2.99 16.31 19.06
CA SER A 88 3.56 17.65 18.88
C SER A 88 2.69 18.55 17.99
N LEU A 89 1.93 17.97 17.05
CA LEU A 89 1.02 18.74 16.20
C LEU A 89 -0.17 19.32 16.98
N GLY A 90 -0.42 18.89 18.21
CA GLY A 90 -1.40 19.51 19.11
C GLY A 90 -1.12 20.98 19.40
N GLN A 91 0.16 21.38 19.39
CA GLN A 91 0.56 22.78 19.57
C GLN A 91 0.05 23.70 18.46
N LEU A 92 -0.33 23.13 17.31
CA LEU A 92 -0.94 23.83 16.17
C LEU A 92 -2.48 23.90 16.28
N GLY A 93 -3.07 23.52 17.42
CA GLY A 93 -4.51 23.47 17.63
C GLY A 93 -5.19 22.23 17.03
N LEU A 94 -4.42 21.17 16.73
CA LEU A 94 -5.02 19.91 16.30
C LEU A 94 -5.61 19.16 17.50
N GLY A 95 -6.93 19.00 17.56
CA GLY A 95 -7.61 18.10 18.51
C GLY A 95 -8.85 17.42 17.91
N SER A 96 -9.58 16.66 18.74
CA SER A 96 -10.78 15.89 18.35
C SER A 96 -12.00 16.74 17.97
N ALA A 97 -12.05 18.01 18.41
CA ALA A 97 -13.17 18.94 18.18
C ALA A 97 -13.57 19.12 16.69
N HIS A 98 -12.63 18.85 15.78
CA HIS A 98 -12.82 18.99 14.34
C HIS A 98 -12.68 17.66 13.58
N LEU A 99 -12.91 16.53 14.25
CA LEU A 99 -12.75 15.16 13.70
C LEU A 99 -13.33 15.02 12.29
N PHE A 100 -14.61 15.36 12.12
CA PHE A 100 -15.30 15.18 10.84
C PHE A 100 -14.63 15.96 9.71
N SER A 101 -14.35 17.26 9.94
CA SER A 101 -13.72 18.10 8.93
C SER A 101 -12.32 17.60 8.54
N LYS A 102 -11.54 17.14 9.53
CA LYS A 102 -10.19 16.61 9.31
C LYS A 102 -10.22 15.28 8.57
N GLY A 103 -11.08 14.35 8.99
CA GLY A 103 -11.25 13.06 8.32
C GLY A 103 -11.70 13.24 6.86
N PHE A 104 -12.70 14.09 6.64
CA PHE A 104 -13.17 14.43 5.30
C PHE A 104 -12.07 15.03 4.42
N ILE A 105 -11.24 15.95 4.94
CA ILE A 105 -10.10 16.50 4.20
C ILE A 105 -9.09 15.42 3.85
N VAL A 106 -8.74 14.54 4.81
CA VAL A 106 -7.81 13.42 4.57
C VAL A 106 -8.30 12.54 3.44
N ASP A 107 -9.57 12.14 3.47
CA ASP A 107 -10.15 11.27 2.45
C ASP A 107 -10.21 11.96 1.09
N ILE A 108 -10.67 13.21 1.01
CA ILE A 108 -10.76 13.94 -0.27
C ILE A 108 -9.38 14.15 -0.90
N VAL A 109 -8.36 14.49 -0.08
CA VAL A 109 -6.98 14.65 -0.57
C VAL A 109 -6.45 13.31 -1.08
N PHE A 110 -6.64 12.23 -0.33
CA PHE A 110 -6.25 10.89 -0.76
C PHE A 110 -6.95 10.49 -2.06
N MET A 111 -8.27 10.67 -2.14
CA MET A 111 -9.06 10.33 -3.32
C MET A 111 -8.59 11.09 -4.56
N ALA A 112 -8.34 12.39 -4.41
CA ALA A 112 -7.85 13.24 -5.50
C ALA A 112 -6.48 12.75 -5.99
N ILE A 113 -5.54 12.50 -5.08
CA ILE A 113 -4.20 12.01 -5.43
C ILE A 113 -4.28 10.63 -6.08
N ALA A 114 -5.04 9.68 -5.52
CA ALA A 114 -5.19 8.34 -6.08
C ALA A 114 -5.74 8.38 -7.51
N VAL A 115 -6.79 9.17 -7.77
CA VAL A 115 -7.35 9.35 -9.11
C VAL A 115 -6.35 10.01 -10.06
N MET A 116 -5.59 11.01 -9.59
CA MET A 116 -4.55 11.68 -10.38
C MET A 116 -3.39 10.74 -10.77
N LEU A 117 -3.04 9.80 -9.89
CA LEU A 117 -2.03 8.78 -10.16
C LEU A 117 -2.52 7.75 -11.18
N LEU A 118 -3.76 7.26 -11.03
CA LEU A 118 -4.33 6.25 -11.92
C LEU A 118 -4.59 6.78 -13.32
N LYS A 119 -5.13 8.02 -13.41
CA LYS A 119 -5.40 8.76 -14.65
C LYS A 119 -5.91 7.86 -15.79
N PRO A 120 -7.07 7.19 -15.61
CA PRO A 120 -7.56 6.22 -16.59
C PRO A 120 -7.76 6.89 -17.96
N SER A 121 -7.17 6.30 -18.99
CA SER A 121 -7.24 6.82 -20.36
C SER A 121 -8.21 6.03 -21.26
N SER A 122 -8.72 4.90 -20.76
CA SER A 122 -9.64 4.01 -21.45
C SER A 122 -10.73 3.50 -20.51
N LYS A 123 -11.86 3.04 -21.05
CA LYS A 123 -12.94 2.41 -20.25
C LYS A 123 -12.45 1.19 -19.46
N ARG A 124 -11.48 0.44 -20.02
CA ARG A 124 -10.87 -0.72 -19.36
C ARG A 124 -10.04 -0.31 -18.15
N GLU A 125 -9.22 0.73 -18.26
CA GLU A 125 -8.49 1.30 -17.12
C GLU A 125 -9.43 1.89 -16.07
N PHE A 126 -10.50 2.55 -16.51
CA PHE A 126 -11.53 3.07 -15.62
C PHE A 126 -12.16 1.94 -14.78
N ALA A 127 -12.58 0.85 -15.42
CA ALA A 127 -13.15 -0.31 -14.74
C ALA A 127 -12.15 -0.96 -13.76
N LYS A 128 -10.90 -1.15 -14.18
CA LYS A 128 -9.81 -1.67 -13.31
C LYS A 128 -9.53 -0.73 -12.13
N SER A 129 -9.61 0.58 -12.34
CA SER A 129 -9.45 1.58 -11.28
C SER A 129 -10.60 1.50 -10.28
N CYS A 130 -11.85 1.40 -10.76
CA CYS A 130 -13.02 1.19 -9.89
C CYS A 130 -12.86 -0.10 -9.07
N LEU A 131 -12.44 -1.19 -9.70
CA LEU A 131 -12.23 -2.47 -9.02
C LEU A 131 -11.27 -2.34 -7.84
N ILE A 132 -10.17 -1.60 -7.97
CA ILE A 132 -9.23 -1.41 -6.85
C ILE A 132 -9.73 -0.39 -5.84
N LEU A 133 -10.20 0.79 -6.29
CA LEU A 133 -10.59 1.88 -5.41
C LEU A 133 -11.86 1.58 -4.58
N PHE A 134 -12.75 0.72 -5.10
CA PHE A 134 -14.01 0.37 -4.42
C PHE A 134 -13.87 -0.89 -3.58
N SER A 135 -12.66 -1.48 -3.54
CA SER A 135 -12.40 -2.66 -2.74
C SER A 135 -12.60 -2.39 -1.24
N PRO A 136 -13.03 -3.39 -0.46
CA PRO A 136 -13.12 -3.32 1.00
C PRO A 136 -11.85 -2.75 1.64
N ALA A 137 -10.67 -3.14 1.15
CA ALA A 137 -9.40 -2.65 1.67
C ALA A 137 -9.27 -1.12 1.59
N VAL A 138 -9.52 -0.52 0.42
CA VAL A 138 -9.42 0.94 0.25
C VAL A 138 -10.55 1.64 1.00
N THR A 139 -11.78 1.10 0.90
CA THR A 139 -12.96 1.64 1.56
C THR A 139 -12.82 1.65 3.09
N LEU A 140 -12.19 0.63 3.68
CA LEU A 140 -11.85 0.57 5.11
C LEU A 140 -10.89 1.69 5.53
N GLY A 141 -9.91 2.03 4.69
CA GLY A 141 -9.00 3.14 4.96
C GLY A 141 -9.73 4.47 5.06
N ILE A 142 -10.71 4.69 4.19
CA ILE A 142 -11.55 5.89 4.12
C ILE A 142 -12.54 5.94 5.29
N GLU A 143 -13.26 4.85 5.57
CA GLU A 143 -14.20 4.80 6.70
C GLU A 143 -13.55 5.21 8.03
N ARG A 144 -12.28 4.80 8.21
CA ARG A 144 -11.49 5.12 9.41
C ARG A 144 -10.71 6.43 9.34
N ALA A 145 -10.68 7.10 8.18
CA ALA A 145 -9.71 8.17 7.83
C ALA A 145 -8.29 7.81 8.32
N ASN A 146 -7.84 6.60 8.00
CA ASN A 146 -6.62 6.05 8.57
C ASN A 146 -5.41 6.91 8.19
N ASN A 147 -4.45 7.05 9.11
CA ASN A 147 -3.23 7.83 8.85
C ASN A 147 -2.35 7.25 7.71
N ASP A 148 -2.59 6.02 7.24
CA ASP A 148 -2.01 5.52 5.99
C ASP A 148 -2.40 6.33 4.76
N LEU A 149 -3.58 6.97 4.74
CA LEU A 149 -4.01 7.85 3.65
C LEU A 149 -3.18 9.15 3.60
N ILE A 150 -2.79 9.65 4.77
CA ILE A 150 -1.88 10.79 4.92
C ILE A 150 -0.47 10.40 4.46
N VAL A 151 0.03 9.25 4.93
CA VAL A 151 1.34 8.71 4.51
C VAL A 151 1.35 8.47 2.99
N PHE A 152 0.31 7.86 2.42
CA PHE A 152 0.15 7.71 0.98
C PHE A 152 0.29 9.04 0.23
N SER A 153 -0.42 10.08 0.70
CA SER A 153 -0.42 11.40 0.08
C SER A 153 0.98 12.04 0.13
N LEU A 154 1.66 11.99 1.28
CA LEU A 154 3.03 12.48 1.45
C LEU A 154 4.02 11.74 0.54
N LEU A 155 3.87 10.42 0.42
CA LEU A 155 4.75 9.60 -0.39
C LEU A 155 4.53 9.78 -1.90
N ALA A 156 3.31 10.09 -2.33
CA ALA A 156 3.05 10.48 -3.71
C ALA A 156 3.77 11.79 -4.07
N VAL A 157 3.74 12.79 -3.18
CA VAL A 157 4.50 14.05 -3.32
C VAL A 157 6.00 13.79 -3.29
N SER A 158 6.47 12.96 -2.35
CA SER A 158 7.87 12.57 -2.26
C SER A 158 8.34 11.91 -3.56
N ALA A 159 7.57 10.97 -4.10
CA ALA A 159 7.90 10.32 -5.37
C ALA A 159 7.95 11.30 -6.55
N LEU A 160 7.06 12.30 -6.58
CA LEU A 160 7.08 13.36 -7.59
C LEU A 160 8.38 14.16 -7.54
N LEU A 161 8.81 14.55 -6.34
CA LEU A 161 10.05 15.27 -6.11
C LEU A 161 11.28 14.40 -6.40
N TYR A 162 11.26 13.13 -6.00
CA TYR A 162 12.34 12.18 -6.26
C TYR A 162 12.53 11.89 -7.75
N ALA A 163 11.42 11.87 -8.48
CA ALA A 163 11.42 11.68 -9.92
C ALA A 163 12.07 12.85 -10.66
N LYS A 164 12.08 14.07 -10.08
CA LYS A 164 12.89 15.17 -10.62
C LYS A 164 14.36 14.78 -10.54
N ARG A 165 15.15 15.06 -11.58
CA ARG A 165 16.61 14.82 -11.58
C ARG A 165 17.39 15.98 -10.95
N ASP A 166 16.74 16.72 -10.07
CA ASP A 166 17.29 17.86 -9.36
C ASP A 166 17.71 17.44 -7.95
N GLY A 167 18.89 17.90 -7.52
CA GLY A 167 19.47 17.51 -6.23
C GLY A 167 18.63 18.00 -5.05
N PHE A 168 18.17 19.25 -5.11
CA PHE A 168 17.34 19.84 -4.05
C PHE A 168 16.01 19.10 -3.93
N ALA A 169 15.28 18.91 -5.03
CA ALA A 169 14.02 18.16 -5.04
C ALA A 169 14.18 16.73 -4.48
N GLN A 170 15.25 16.03 -4.82
CA GLN A 170 15.50 14.68 -4.30
C GLN A 170 15.82 14.68 -2.81
N VAL A 171 16.57 15.67 -2.30
CA VAL A 171 16.77 15.83 -0.86
C VAL A 171 15.46 16.17 -0.17
N SER A 172 14.64 17.07 -0.72
CA SER A 172 13.30 17.35 -0.18
C SER A 172 12.42 16.10 -0.13
N SER A 173 12.51 15.22 -1.14
CA SER A 173 11.84 13.91 -1.12
C SER A 173 12.30 13.03 0.04
N LEU A 174 13.61 12.94 0.30
CA LEU A 174 14.15 12.20 1.44
C LEU A 174 13.65 12.78 2.78
N VAL A 175 13.58 14.11 2.89
CA VAL A 175 13.01 14.78 4.07
C VAL A 175 11.54 14.42 4.26
N ILE A 176 10.73 14.41 3.19
CA ILE A 176 9.32 13.99 3.29
C ILE A 176 9.20 12.51 3.68
N ILE A 177 10.07 11.63 3.18
CA ILE A 177 10.12 10.22 3.60
C ILE A 177 10.45 10.13 5.09
N TYR A 178 11.46 10.88 5.55
CA TYR A 178 11.86 10.95 6.96
C TYR A 178 10.70 11.42 7.85
N LEU A 179 10.02 12.51 7.48
CA LEU A 179 8.84 13.02 8.20
C LEU A 179 7.70 12.00 8.20
N SER A 180 7.46 11.31 7.08
CA SER A 180 6.47 10.24 7.00
C SER A 180 6.84 9.07 7.94
N ALA A 181 8.13 8.76 8.04
CA ALA A 181 8.67 7.73 8.94
C ALA A 181 8.55 8.12 10.42
N LEU A 182 8.51 9.41 10.74
CA LEU A 182 8.17 9.92 12.08
C LEU A 182 6.67 9.83 12.38
N LEU A 183 5.80 9.96 11.37
CA LEU A 183 4.35 9.81 11.59
C LEU A 183 3.94 8.33 11.76
N LYS A 184 4.61 7.44 11.03
CA LYS A 184 4.39 5.99 11.06
C LYS A 184 5.70 5.32 10.68
N PHE A 185 6.15 4.27 11.36
CA PHE A 185 7.56 3.86 11.22
C PHE A 185 7.95 3.15 9.91
N TYR A 186 7.01 2.50 9.22
CA TYR A 186 7.32 1.67 8.05
C TYR A 186 7.84 2.42 6.79
N PRO A 187 7.50 3.70 6.50
CA PRO A 187 8.07 4.46 5.38
C PRO A 187 9.59 4.62 5.45
N SER A 188 10.22 4.36 6.61
CA SER A 188 11.68 4.30 6.74
C SER A 188 12.33 3.34 5.75
N VAL A 189 11.62 2.28 5.32
CA VAL A 189 12.09 1.35 4.27
C VAL A 189 12.41 2.06 2.95
N LEU A 190 11.75 3.20 2.68
CA LEU A 190 11.99 3.98 1.47
C LEU A 190 13.32 4.70 1.49
N LEU A 191 13.90 4.99 2.66
CA LEU A 191 15.27 5.50 2.72
C LEU A 191 16.22 4.46 2.13
N ALA A 192 16.08 3.17 2.48
CA ALA A 192 16.88 2.10 1.92
C ALA A 192 16.61 1.89 0.41
N SER A 193 15.34 1.80 -0.01
CA SER A 193 15.01 1.52 -1.41
C SER A 193 15.30 2.69 -2.35
N SER A 194 15.34 3.94 -1.85
CA SER A 194 15.73 5.11 -2.63
C SER A 194 17.13 4.96 -3.26
N LEU A 195 18.06 4.29 -2.56
CA LEU A 195 19.42 4.05 -3.02
C LEU A 195 19.49 3.20 -4.30
N ILE A 196 18.49 2.33 -4.53
CA ILE A 196 18.43 1.41 -5.67
C ILE A 196 18.05 2.14 -6.96
N ILE A 197 17.32 3.26 -6.85
CA ILE A 197 16.69 3.96 -7.99
C ILE A 197 17.68 4.91 -8.70
N LEU A 198 18.85 5.17 -8.14
CA LEU A 198 19.75 6.23 -8.60
C LEU A 198 20.78 5.78 -9.64
N LYS A 199 20.71 6.40 -10.83
CA LYS A 199 21.86 6.54 -11.73
C LYS A 199 22.52 7.89 -11.47
N ARG A 200 23.72 7.89 -10.88
CA ARG A 200 24.51 9.08 -10.55
C ARG A 200 26.00 8.82 -10.83
N ASN A 201 26.79 9.88 -10.94
CA ASN A 201 28.24 9.73 -10.87
C ASN A 201 28.66 9.28 -9.45
N ILE A 202 29.87 8.73 -9.31
CA ILE A 202 30.29 8.11 -8.05
C ILE A 202 30.28 9.10 -6.88
N LYS A 203 30.64 10.37 -7.10
CA LYS A 203 30.68 11.41 -6.06
C LYS A 203 29.27 11.73 -5.55
N GLU A 204 28.34 12.00 -6.46
CA GLU A 204 26.93 12.27 -6.11
C GLU A 204 26.24 11.06 -5.49
N LEU A 205 26.63 9.84 -5.88
CA LEU A 205 26.13 8.61 -5.27
C LEU A 205 26.62 8.46 -3.83
N ILE A 206 27.89 8.75 -3.56
CA ILE A 206 28.47 8.72 -2.21
C ILE A 206 27.76 9.75 -1.32
N VAL A 207 27.67 11.01 -1.77
CA VAL A 207 26.99 12.06 -0.99
C VAL A 207 25.55 11.68 -0.67
N PHE A 208 24.81 11.17 -1.67
CA PHE A 208 23.42 10.76 -1.45
C PHE A 208 23.31 9.60 -0.45
N LYS A 209 24.17 8.59 -0.58
CA LYS A 209 24.24 7.47 0.38
C LYS A 209 24.52 7.97 1.79
N LEU A 210 25.48 8.88 1.96
CA LEU A 210 25.80 9.47 3.26
C LEU A 210 24.61 10.23 3.86
N VAL A 211 23.91 11.05 3.06
CA VAL A 211 22.70 11.76 3.50
C VAL A 211 21.61 10.77 3.92
N THR A 212 21.31 9.77 3.08
CA THR A 212 20.30 8.75 3.38
C THR A 212 20.64 7.94 4.64
N ILE A 213 21.89 7.49 4.78
CA ILE A 213 22.35 6.75 5.96
C ILE A 213 22.28 7.64 7.21
N SER A 214 22.69 8.91 7.10
CA SER A 214 22.61 9.86 8.21
C SER A 214 21.17 10.09 8.65
N LEU A 215 20.25 10.33 7.71
CA LEU A 215 18.83 10.48 8.01
C LEU A 215 18.24 9.22 8.67
N PHE A 216 18.59 8.04 8.17
CA PHE A 216 18.14 6.78 8.76
C PHE A 216 18.72 6.56 10.16
N ALA A 217 20.01 6.83 10.36
CA ALA A 217 20.67 6.72 11.65
C ALA A 217 20.06 7.69 12.67
N ILE A 218 19.86 8.95 12.28
CA ILE A 218 19.20 9.97 13.11
C ILE A 218 17.77 9.53 13.46
N TRP A 219 17.00 9.05 12.47
CA TRP A 219 15.64 8.55 12.71
C TRP A 219 15.66 7.40 13.72
N LEU A 220 16.53 6.41 13.52
CA LEU A 220 16.61 5.23 14.37
C LEU A 220 17.01 5.58 15.80
N THR A 221 18.02 6.43 15.99
CA THR A 221 18.48 6.81 17.34
C THR A 221 17.44 7.65 18.07
N THR A 222 16.78 8.57 17.38
CA THR A 222 15.75 9.44 17.97
C THR A 222 14.46 8.70 18.29
N ASN A 223 14.14 7.60 17.59
CA ASN A 223 12.90 6.85 17.75
C ASN A 223 13.09 5.47 18.41
N LEU A 224 14.30 5.08 18.82
CA LEU A 224 14.57 3.73 19.31
C LEU A 224 13.71 3.37 20.53
N ASN A 225 13.64 4.25 21.52
CA ASN A 225 12.85 4.03 22.73
C ASN A 225 11.36 3.88 22.41
N GLU A 226 10.86 4.74 21.50
CA GLU A 226 9.47 4.71 21.06
C GLU A 226 9.15 3.44 20.25
N LEU A 227 10.07 3.01 19.38
CA LEU A 227 9.97 1.74 18.66
C LEU A 227 9.91 0.54 19.60
N LEU A 228 10.75 0.52 20.65
CA LEU A 228 10.75 -0.54 21.65
C LEU A 228 9.43 -0.58 22.43
N LEU A 229 8.89 0.59 22.80
CA LEU A 229 7.59 0.71 23.45
C LEU A 229 6.45 0.21 22.55
N ILE A 230 6.38 0.72 21.31
CA ILE A 230 5.29 0.45 20.38
C ILE A 230 5.29 -1.00 19.90
N LYS A 231 6.45 -1.66 19.82
CA LYS A 231 6.56 -3.08 19.44
C LYS A 231 5.63 -3.99 20.27
N ASP A 232 5.41 -3.66 21.53
CA ASP A 232 4.66 -4.49 22.47
C ASP A 232 3.17 -4.11 22.54
N ILE A 233 2.85 -2.83 22.36
CA ILE A 233 1.46 -2.33 22.42
C ILE A 233 0.76 -2.27 21.05
N ALA A 234 1.50 -2.24 19.94
CA ALA A 234 0.90 -2.13 18.61
C ALA A 234 0.03 -3.35 18.27
N PRO A 235 -1.19 -3.15 17.74
CA PRO A 235 -2.05 -4.25 17.33
C PRO A 235 -1.39 -5.15 16.30
N LYS A 236 -1.52 -6.47 16.51
CA LYS A 236 -1.06 -7.54 15.60
C LYS A 236 -2.28 -8.34 15.16
N PRO A 237 -3.16 -7.76 14.33
CA PRO A 237 -4.45 -8.39 14.03
C PRO A 237 -4.22 -9.73 13.34
N LEU A 238 -4.90 -10.76 13.84
CA LEU A 238 -4.98 -12.08 13.24
C LEU A 238 -6.44 -12.43 12.94
N ASP A 239 -7.27 -11.40 12.87
CA ASP A 239 -8.64 -11.49 12.40
C ASP A 239 -8.67 -11.45 10.88
N PHE A 240 -9.86 -11.61 10.33
CA PHE A 240 -10.01 -11.75 8.90
C PHE A 240 -9.79 -10.44 8.11
N TYR A 241 -9.87 -9.29 8.75
CA TYR A 241 -9.62 -7.98 8.12
C TYR A 241 -8.12 -7.66 8.05
N ALA A 242 -7.28 -8.67 8.32
CA ALA A 242 -5.83 -8.56 8.28
C ALA A 242 -5.22 -9.36 7.13
N THR A 243 -4.05 -8.87 6.71
CA THR A 243 -3.13 -9.52 5.79
C THR A 243 -1.70 -9.41 6.31
N GLY A 244 -0.89 -10.41 5.96
CA GLY A 244 0.53 -10.40 6.27
C GLY A 244 1.06 -11.81 6.52
N ALA A 245 2.37 -11.95 6.41
CA ALA A 245 3.02 -13.24 6.53
C ALA A 245 2.75 -13.92 7.89
N ARG A 246 2.60 -13.15 8.96
CA ARG A 246 2.22 -13.67 10.29
C ARG A 246 0.80 -14.23 10.30
N ALA A 247 -0.14 -13.60 9.58
CA ALA A 247 -1.50 -14.09 9.47
C ALA A 247 -1.51 -15.46 8.79
N LEU A 248 -0.86 -15.59 7.62
CA LEU A 248 -0.73 -16.87 6.91
C LEU A 248 -0.23 -18.01 7.83
N LEU A 249 0.82 -17.75 8.60
CA LEU A 249 1.39 -18.76 9.52
C LEU A 249 0.44 -19.12 10.65
N ALA A 250 -0.26 -18.14 11.22
CA ALA A 250 -1.26 -18.38 12.25
C ALA A 250 -2.43 -19.22 11.72
N TYR A 251 -2.87 -19.01 10.49
CA TYR A 251 -3.98 -19.74 9.89
C TYR A 251 -3.60 -21.16 9.45
N VAL A 252 -2.43 -21.34 8.82
CA VAL A 252 -1.93 -22.66 8.40
C VAL A 252 -1.54 -23.53 9.60
N GLY A 253 -1.05 -22.92 10.69
CA GLY A 253 -0.69 -23.63 11.91
C GLY A 253 -1.86 -24.13 12.76
N ARG A 254 -3.07 -23.58 12.59
CA ARG A 254 -4.27 -24.03 13.33
C ARG A 254 -4.67 -25.49 13.03
N PRO A 255 -4.84 -25.91 11.76
CA PRO A 255 -5.16 -27.30 11.42
C PRO A 255 -3.94 -28.23 11.52
N TYR A 256 -2.72 -27.69 11.50
CA TYR A 256 -1.47 -28.47 11.51
C TYR A 256 -0.52 -27.95 12.59
N PRO A 257 -0.73 -28.31 13.88
CA PRO A 257 0.04 -27.76 14.99
C PRO A 257 1.56 -27.99 14.90
N TRP A 258 2.00 -29.04 14.19
CA TRP A 258 3.42 -29.29 13.91
C TRP A 258 4.07 -28.19 13.06
N ILE A 259 3.30 -27.42 12.27
CA ILE A 259 3.84 -26.26 11.54
C ILE A 259 4.21 -25.15 12.53
N LEU A 260 3.52 -25.04 13.66
CA LEU A 260 3.85 -24.09 14.73
C LEU A 260 5.12 -24.50 15.49
N SER A 261 5.57 -25.76 15.41
CA SER A 261 6.84 -26.18 16.00
C SER A 261 8.05 -25.85 15.12
N ILE A 262 7.84 -25.55 13.83
CA ILE A 262 8.88 -24.96 12.99
C ILE A 262 9.05 -23.50 13.42
N PRO A 263 10.28 -23.03 13.72
CA PRO A 263 10.44 -21.65 14.14
C PRO A 263 9.95 -20.73 13.02
N THR A 264 9.03 -19.82 13.35
CA THR A 264 8.30 -18.93 12.42
C THR A 264 9.23 -18.24 11.42
N LEU A 265 10.46 -17.92 11.85
CA LEU A 265 11.51 -17.35 11.03
C LEU A 265 11.89 -18.22 9.82
N TRP A 266 11.97 -19.54 9.97
CA TRP A 266 12.35 -20.45 8.89
C TRP A 266 11.25 -20.57 7.84
N LEU A 267 10.00 -20.78 8.26
CA LEU A 267 8.86 -20.81 7.34
C LEU A 267 8.78 -19.50 6.55
N PHE A 268 8.91 -18.38 7.25
CA PHE A 268 8.91 -17.07 6.64
C PHE A 268 10.05 -16.87 5.64
N SER A 269 11.28 -17.25 6.02
CA SER A 269 12.44 -17.21 5.12
C SER A 269 12.27 -18.10 3.89
N GLY A 270 11.62 -19.26 4.05
CA GLY A 270 11.25 -20.16 2.96
C GLY A 270 10.28 -19.50 1.97
N PHE A 271 9.21 -18.86 2.46
CA PHE A 271 8.28 -18.12 1.61
C PHE A 271 8.96 -16.97 0.86
N ILE A 272 9.80 -16.19 1.54
CA ILE A 272 10.59 -15.12 0.88
C ILE A 272 11.49 -15.73 -0.21
N ALA A 273 12.17 -16.84 0.07
CA ALA A 273 13.03 -17.50 -0.89
C ALA A 273 12.25 -18.00 -2.11
N VAL A 274 11.08 -18.62 -1.91
CA VAL A 274 10.19 -19.07 -2.99
C VAL A 274 9.74 -17.89 -3.85
N VAL A 275 9.34 -16.77 -3.23
CA VAL A 275 8.93 -15.57 -3.95
C VAL A 275 10.09 -14.94 -4.71
N ALA A 276 11.28 -14.90 -4.12
CA ALA A 276 12.48 -14.40 -4.79
C ALA A 276 12.86 -15.26 -6.00
N VAL A 277 12.88 -16.60 -5.85
CA VAL A 277 13.14 -17.55 -6.93
C VAL A 277 12.09 -17.42 -8.02
N GLY A 278 10.80 -17.38 -7.66
CA GLY A 278 9.70 -17.18 -8.58
C GLY A 278 9.80 -15.85 -9.34
N ALA A 279 10.15 -14.76 -8.64
CA ALA A 279 10.35 -13.45 -9.25
C ALA A 279 11.53 -13.44 -10.23
N ILE A 280 12.66 -14.08 -9.89
CA ILE A 280 13.84 -14.20 -10.77
C ILE A 280 13.51 -15.04 -12.01
N ALA A 281 12.86 -16.19 -11.81
CA ALA A 281 12.44 -17.09 -12.88
C ALA A 281 11.41 -16.42 -13.82
N LEU A 282 10.53 -15.58 -13.28
CA LEU A 282 9.59 -14.81 -14.08
C LEU A 282 10.30 -13.66 -14.81
N ALA A 283 11.19 -12.93 -14.14
CA ALA A 283 11.96 -11.83 -14.71
C ALA A 283 12.87 -12.27 -15.87
N SER A 284 13.39 -13.49 -15.83
CA SER A 284 14.20 -14.06 -16.91
C SER A 284 13.40 -14.31 -18.19
N ARG A 285 12.10 -14.65 -18.06
CA ARG A 285 11.18 -14.87 -19.18
C ARG A 285 10.59 -13.58 -19.75
N LEU A 286 10.53 -12.52 -18.95
CA LEU A 286 10.08 -11.22 -19.41
C LEU A 286 11.08 -10.62 -20.41
N LYS A 287 10.59 -9.92 -21.45
CA LYS A 287 11.47 -9.18 -22.38
C LYS A 287 11.55 -7.72 -21.94
N SER A 288 12.75 -7.13 -21.97
CA SER A 288 12.94 -5.73 -21.57
C SER A 288 12.13 -4.78 -22.44
N ALA A 289 12.03 -5.03 -23.75
CA ALA A 289 11.24 -4.21 -24.68
C ALA A 289 9.76 -4.11 -24.27
N ASP A 290 9.18 -5.21 -23.78
CA ASP A 290 7.75 -5.27 -23.40
C ASP A 290 7.44 -4.51 -22.10
N ILE A 291 8.47 -4.27 -21.27
CA ILE A 291 8.38 -3.58 -19.96
C ILE A 291 9.02 -2.20 -20.01
N GLN A 292 9.63 -1.85 -21.15
CA GLN A 292 10.05 -0.50 -21.50
C GLN A 292 9.06 0.23 -22.43
N PRO A 293 7.75 0.30 -22.12
CA PRO A 293 7.00 1.43 -22.62
C PRO A 293 7.49 2.72 -21.95
N SER A 294 6.99 3.83 -22.49
CA SER A 294 7.14 5.23 -22.07
C SER A 294 6.77 5.55 -20.60
N SER A 295 7.00 4.64 -19.66
CA SER A 295 6.78 4.85 -18.24
C SER A 295 7.69 5.98 -17.80
N SER A 296 7.04 7.05 -17.34
CA SER A 296 7.77 8.20 -16.82
C SER A 296 8.64 7.75 -15.66
N ARG A 297 9.78 8.43 -15.44
CA ARG A 297 10.60 8.19 -14.24
C ARG A 297 9.76 8.22 -12.96
N PHE A 298 8.73 9.05 -12.95
CA PHE A 298 7.76 9.12 -11.86
C PHE A 298 7.03 7.79 -11.65
N ASN A 299 6.47 7.16 -12.70
CA ASN A 299 5.78 5.87 -12.60
C ASN A 299 6.68 4.77 -12.02
N TYR A 300 7.97 4.76 -12.39
CA TYR A 300 8.93 3.82 -11.80
C TYR A 300 9.18 4.09 -10.32
N VAL A 301 9.35 5.36 -9.92
CA VAL A 301 9.59 5.74 -8.52
C VAL A 301 8.40 5.37 -7.64
N ILE A 302 7.17 5.77 -8.02
CA ILE A 302 5.97 5.40 -7.25
C ILE A 302 5.84 3.89 -7.15
N PHE A 303 6.10 3.15 -8.22
CA PHE A 303 6.05 1.69 -8.22
C PHE A 303 7.02 1.08 -7.21
N ILE A 304 8.29 1.52 -7.20
CA ILE A 304 9.27 1.02 -6.21
C ILE A 304 8.89 1.43 -4.79
N PHE A 305 8.35 2.64 -4.59
CA PHE A 305 7.88 3.08 -3.27
C PHE A 305 6.73 2.21 -2.77
N GLY A 306 5.71 2.00 -3.61
CA GLY A 306 4.55 1.15 -3.30
C GLY A 306 4.96 -0.28 -3.02
N LEU A 307 5.78 -0.89 -3.89
CA LEU A 307 6.29 -2.25 -3.69
C LEU A 307 7.08 -2.38 -2.39
N SER A 308 7.98 -1.44 -2.10
CA SER A 308 8.83 -1.48 -0.90
C SER A 308 7.99 -1.43 0.37
N ILE A 309 7.02 -0.51 0.45
CA ILE A 309 6.15 -0.37 1.64
C ILE A 309 5.22 -1.55 1.76
N LEU A 310 4.51 -1.91 0.68
CA LEU A 310 3.53 -2.96 0.71
C LEU A 310 4.18 -4.30 1.09
N PHE A 311 5.35 -4.60 0.49
CA PHE A 311 6.10 -5.79 0.86
C PHE A 311 6.63 -5.73 2.28
N ALA A 312 7.29 -4.63 2.70
CA ALA A 312 7.85 -4.54 4.05
C ALA A 312 6.76 -4.67 5.13
N THR A 313 5.63 -4.00 4.94
CA THR A 313 4.51 -4.09 5.90
C THR A 313 3.91 -5.49 5.94
N TYR A 314 3.71 -6.13 4.79
CA TYR A 314 3.19 -7.49 4.69
C TYR A 314 4.16 -8.54 5.26
N ALA A 315 5.46 -8.35 5.02
CA ALA A 315 6.54 -9.24 5.43
C ALA A 315 6.78 -9.18 6.95
N LEU A 316 6.85 -7.98 7.52
CA LEU A 316 7.28 -7.79 8.91
C LEU A 316 6.20 -8.11 9.96
N ASN A 317 4.92 -7.97 9.61
CA ASN A 317 3.83 -8.19 10.57
C ASN A 317 2.50 -8.51 9.86
N SER A 318 1.48 -8.87 10.64
CA SER A 318 0.09 -8.80 10.17
C SER A 318 -0.46 -7.39 10.38
N ASN A 319 -1.26 -6.90 9.45
CA ASN A 319 -1.81 -5.56 9.48
C ASN A 319 -3.20 -5.55 8.89
N TYR A 320 -4.03 -4.58 9.27
CA TYR A 320 -5.32 -4.37 8.64
C TYR A 320 -5.18 -4.06 7.14
N ASP A 321 -6.19 -4.51 6.38
CA ASP A 321 -6.16 -4.50 4.92
C ASP A 321 -6.09 -3.12 4.28
N TYR A 322 -6.43 -2.05 5.01
CA TYR A 322 -6.30 -0.68 4.49
C TYR A 322 -4.88 -0.34 4.01
N ARG A 323 -3.85 -1.09 4.40
CA ARG A 323 -2.48 -0.92 3.86
C ARG A 323 -2.35 -1.26 2.38
N TRP A 324 -3.29 -2.00 1.80
CA TRP A 324 -3.31 -2.27 0.38
C TRP A 324 -3.55 -1.02 -0.49
N VAL A 325 -3.88 0.15 0.10
CA VAL A 325 -3.87 1.43 -0.63
C VAL A 325 -2.53 1.70 -1.34
N PHE A 326 -1.40 1.20 -0.81
CA PHE A 326 -0.09 1.36 -1.46
C PHE A 326 0.04 0.57 -2.77
N PHE A 327 -0.84 -0.39 -3.06
CA PHE A 327 -0.89 -1.05 -4.35
C PHE A 327 -1.27 -0.09 -5.49
N ILE A 328 -2.01 1.00 -5.19
CA ILE A 328 -2.37 2.03 -6.18
C ILE A 328 -1.11 2.60 -6.86
N PHE A 329 0.03 2.68 -6.16
CA PHE A 329 1.29 3.13 -6.75
C PHE A 329 1.86 2.18 -7.82
N ALA A 330 1.49 0.90 -7.83
CA ALA A 330 1.92 -0.04 -8.85
C ALA A 330 1.07 0.01 -10.13
N MET A 331 -0.18 0.49 -10.02
CA MET A 331 -1.14 0.44 -11.12
C MET A 331 -0.71 1.24 -12.37
N PRO A 332 -0.12 2.45 -12.29
CA PRO A 332 0.31 3.19 -13.47
C PRO A 332 1.30 2.40 -14.33
N LEU A 333 2.24 1.69 -13.70
CA LEU A 333 3.17 0.83 -14.40
C LEU A 333 2.46 -0.36 -15.08
N LEU A 334 1.55 -1.02 -14.37
CA LEU A 334 0.79 -2.15 -14.93
C LEU A 334 -0.07 -1.72 -16.13
N PHE A 335 -0.66 -0.52 -16.08
CA PHE A 335 -1.39 0.06 -17.20
C PHE A 335 -0.47 0.40 -18.38
N ASP A 336 0.71 0.97 -18.13
CA ASP A 336 1.69 1.25 -19.18
C ASP A 336 2.14 -0.02 -19.90
N ILE A 337 2.42 -1.11 -19.16
CA ILE A 337 2.80 -2.42 -19.71
C ILE A 337 1.67 -2.99 -20.59
N GLN A 338 0.41 -2.88 -20.13
CA GLN A 338 -0.74 -3.38 -20.89
C GLN A 338 -1.02 -2.54 -22.16
N LYS A 339 -0.78 -1.23 -22.13
CA LYS A 339 -0.97 -0.34 -23.29
C LYS A 339 0.08 -0.54 -24.37
N ALA A 340 1.33 -0.69 -23.97
CA ALA A 340 2.47 -0.87 -24.87
C ALA A 340 2.33 -2.09 -25.77
N ASN A 341 1.73 -3.13 -25.20
CA ASN A 341 1.58 -4.44 -25.79
C ASN A 341 0.12 -4.62 -26.20
N ALA A 342 -0.32 -3.89 -27.23
CA ALA A 342 -1.68 -3.95 -27.76
C ALA A 342 -2.09 -5.37 -28.22
N SER A 343 -1.12 -6.28 -28.41
CA SER A 343 -1.26 -7.73 -28.57
C SER A 343 -0.88 -8.49 -27.29
N ASP A 344 -1.46 -9.69 -27.08
CA ASP A 344 -1.32 -10.64 -25.94
C ASP A 344 0.13 -11.04 -25.54
N SER A 345 0.98 -10.06 -25.23
CA SER A 345 2.35 -10.30 -24.81
C SER A 345 2.37 -10.99 -23.46
N PHE A 346 3.41 -11.77 -23.22
CA PHE A 346 3.60 -12.44 -21.94
C PHE A 346 3.60 -11.43 -20.76
N ALA A 347 4.24 -10.27 -20.94
CA ALA A 347 4.24 -9.21 -19.93
C ALA A 347 2.84 -8.64 -19.65
N SER A 348 2.01 -8.46 -20.68
CA SER A 348 0.62 -7.97 -20.54
C SER A 348 -0.26 -8.97 -19.78
N ARG A 349 -0.10 -10.28 -20.05
CA ARG A 349 -0.76 -11.35 -19.29
C ARG A 349 -0.32 -11.39 -17.85
N VAL A 350 0.98 -11.33 -17.59
CA VAL A 350 1.54 -11.29 -16.23
C VAL A 350 1.03 -10.07 -15.46
N ALA A 351 0.98 -8.89 -16.09
CA ALA A 351 0.39 -7.69 -15.47
C ALA A 351 -1.11 -7.85 -15.17
N THR A 352 -1.84 -8.54 -16.05
CA THR A 352 -3.26 -8.87 -15.82
C THR A 352 -3.44 -9.82 -14.65
N ILE A 353 -2.62 -10.88 -14.56
CA ILE A 353 -2.62 -11.81 -13.42
C ILE A 353 -2.30 -11.04 -12.13
N GLY A 354 -1.32 -10.11 -12.15
CA GLY A 354 -1.03 -9.25 -11.01
C GLY A 354 -2.25 -8.44 -10.54
N LEU A 355 -2.98 -7.80 -11.47
CA LEU A 355 -4.22 -7.08 -11.12
C LEU A 355 -5.31 -8.02 -10.56
N ILE A 356 -5.44 -9.24 -11.08
CA ILE A 356 -6.38 -10.24 -10.57
C ILE A 356 -6.00 -10.63 -9.14
N CYS A 357 -4.72 -10.97 -8.90
CA CYS A 357 -4.23 -11.30 -7.57
C CYS A 357 -4.46 -10.17 -6.57
N ALA A 358 -4.15 -8.93 -6.95
CA ALA A 358 -4.44 -7.75 -6.11
C ALA A 358 -5.94 -7.62 -5.81
N SER A 359 -6.79 -7.82 -6.82
CA SER A 359 -8.25 -7.75 -6.65
C SER A 359 -8.74 -8.86 -5.71
N LEU A 360 -8.27 -10.09 -5.85
CA LEU A 360 -8.62 -11.20 -4.95
C LEU A 360 -8.22 -10.89 -3.51
N THR A 361 -7.00 -10.37 -3.30
CA THR A 361 -6.53 -10.01 -1.96
C THR A 361 -7.37 -8.88 -1.35
N MET A 362 -7.72 -7.85 -2.13
CA MET A 362 -8.41 -6.65 -1.63
C MET A 362 -9.93 -6.80 -1.49
N TRP A 363 -10.55 -7.79 -2.17
CA TRP A 363 -12.00 -8.04 -2.16
C TRP A 363 -12.44 -9.20 -1.26
N MET A 364 -11.52 -9.93 -0.64
CA MET A 364 -11.86 -11.15 0.11
C MET A 364 -12.92 -10.92 1.20
N GLU A 365 -12.87 -9.77 1.85
CA GLU A 365 -13.83 -9.41 2.92
C GLU A 365 -15.26 -9.22 2.40
N ALA A 366 -15.44 -8.64 1.21
CA ALA A 366 -16.76 -8.52 0.58
C ALA A 366 -17.31 -9.89 0.16
N PHE A 367 -16.46 -10.78 -0.34
CA PHE A 367 -16.88 -12.15 -0.67
C PHE A 367 -17.33 -12.94 0.56
N ARG A 368 -16.72 -12.66 1.72
CA ARG A 368 -17.19 -13.22 2.99
C ARG A 368 -18.51 -12.60 3.42
N ALA A 369 -18.62 -11.28 3.43
CA ALA A 369 -19.81 -10.57 3.87
C ALA A 369 -21.07 -10.90 3.04
N SER A 370 -20.91 -11.09 1.73
CA SER A 370 -22.01 -11.42 0.83
C SER A 370 -22.47 -12.89 0.87
N GLY A 371 -21.76 -13.76 1.59
CA GLY A 371 -22.08 -15.19 1.66
C GLY A 371 -21.95 -15.93 0.31
N VAL A 372 -21.37 -15.32 -0.71
CA VAL A 372 -21.23 -15.88 -2.08
C VAL A 372 -20.48 -17.21 -2.08
N PHE A 373 -19.56 -17.43 -1.13
CA PHE A 373 -18.91 -18.73 -0.92
C PHE A 373 -19.61 -19.63 0.11
N GLY A 374 -20.56 -19.12 0.90
CA GLY A 374 -21.43 -19.95 1.74
C GLY A 374 -22.44 -20.78 0.93
N LEU A 375 -22.79 -20.32 -0.27
CA LEU A 375 -23.63 -21.07 -1.23
C LEU A 375 -22.82 -22.10 -2.02
N VAL A 376 -21.53 -21.86 -2.18
CA VAL A 376 -20.61 -22.81 -2.80
C VAL A 376 -20.16 -23.78 -1.70
N ASN A 377 -20.99 -24.80 -1.44
CA ASN A 377 -20.55 -26.05 -0.81
C ASN A 377 -19.48 -26.70 -1.71
N ILE A 378 -18.30 -26.11 -1.76
CA ILE A 378 -17.11 -26.84 -2.16
C ILE A 378 -16.90 -27.85 -1.02
N ASN A 379 -17.46 -29.05 -1.23
CA ASN A 379 -16.99 -30.27 -0.60
C ASN A 379 -15.55 -30.50 -1.11
N VAL A 380 -14.59 -29.67 -0.69
CA VAL A 380 -13.21 -30.15 -0.66
C VAL A 380 -13.23 -31.22 0.42
N PHE A 381 -13.21 -32.47 -0.04
CA PHE A 381 -13.01 -33.67 0.76
C PHE A 381 -11.64 -33.58 1.47
N PHE A 382 -11.55 -32.79 2.53
CA PHE A 382 -10.73 -33.12 3.67
C PHE A 382 -11.69 -33.63 4.71
N ASN A 383 -11.52 -34.88 5.12
CA ASN A 383 -12.36 -35.59 6.07
C ASN A 383 -12.15 -35.04 7.49
N ILE A 384 -12.45 -33.74 7.67
CA ILE A 384 -12.30 -32.95 8.88
C ILE A 384 -13.66 -32.33 9.13
N GLY A 385 -14.24 -32.62 10.29
CA GLY A 385 -15.64 -32.40 10.64
C GLY A 385 -16.24 -31.04 10.22
N ARG A 386 -17.53 -31.11 9.86
CA ARG A 386 -18.39 -29.98 9.49
C ARG A 386 -18.31 -28.82 10.49
N SER A 387 -17.88 -27.65 10.04
CA SER A 387 -18.45 -26.34 10.36
C SER A 387 -17.69 -25.27 9.58
N THR A 388 -18.27 -24.08 9.43
CA THR A 388 -17.81 -22.85 8.75
C THR A 388 -16.30 -22.52 8.74
N PHE A 389 -15.51 -23.13 9.62
CA PHE A 389 -14.06 -22.99 9.73
C PHE A 389 -13.26 -23.35 8.45
N SER A 390 -13.72 -24.29 7.62
CA SER A 390 -12.99 -24.70 6.40
C SER A 390 -13.04 -23.66 5.28
N ILE A 391 -14.18 -22.96 5.11
CA ILE A 391 -14.38 -21.94 4.07
C ILE A 391 -13.60 -20.68 4.40
N GLU A 392 -13.64 -20.22 5.65
CA GLU A 392 -12.91 -19.03 6.09
C GLU A 392 -11.39 -19.22 5.97
N LEU A 393 -10.90 -20.40 6.36
CA LEU A 393 -9.50 -20.76 6.20
C LEU A 393 -9.09 -20.78 4.73
N PHE A 394 -9.93 -21.35 3.86
CA PHE A 394 -9.69 -21.39 2.42
C PHE A 394 -9.67 -19.99 1.80
N GLN A 395 -10.61 -19.13 2.17
CA GLN A 395 -10.65 -17.73 1.73
C GLN A 395 -9.39 -16.98 2.14
N GLN A 396 -8.96 -17.11 3.41
CA GLN A 396 -7.73 -16.49 3.87
C GLN A 396 -6.51 -17.06 3.14
N PHE A 397 -6.47 -18.37 2.91
CA PHE A 397 -5.40 -18.99 2.12
C PHE A 397 -5.34 -18.40 0.71
N ILE A 398 -6.48 -18.26 0.01
CA ILE A 398 -6.52 -17.61 -1.32
C ILE A 398 -6.02 -16.16 -1.23
N LYS A 399 -6.45 -15.41 -0.22
CA LYS A 399 -6.07 -14.00 -0.01
C LYS A 399 -4.55 -13.85 0.12
N GLU A 400 -3.95 -14.65 0.99
CA GLU A 400 -2.51 -14.63 1.27
C GLU A 400 -1.70 -15.21 0.10
N PHE A 401 -2.16 -16.32 -0.51
CA PHE A 401 -1.52 -16.90 -1.69
C PHE A 401 -1.51 -15.90 -2.86
N SER A 402 -2.64 -15.23 -3.10
CA SER A 402 -2.75 -14.18 -4.12
C SER A 402 -1.78 -13.02 -3.85
N ALA A 403 -1.62 -12.61 -2.58
CA ALA A 403 -0.66 -11.59 -2.19
C ALA A 403 0.79 -12.01 -2.51
N TRP A 404 1.18 -13.25 -2.19
CA TRP A 404 2.52 -13.76 -2.50
C TRP A 404 2.80 -13.87 -4.00
N VAL A 405 1.83 -14.37 -4.79
CA VAL A 405 1.94 -14.42 -6.25
C VAL A 405 2.08 -13.01 -6.82
N LEU A 406 1.29 -12.06 -6.29
CA LEU A 406 1.40 -10.65 -6.66
C LEU A 406 2.79 -10.10 -6.36
N PHE A 407 3.36 -10.34 -5.16
CA PHE A 407 4.71 -9.89 -4.85
C PHE A 407 5.75 -10.46 -5.82
N ALA A 408 5.67 -11.76 -6.16
CA ALA A 408 6.57 -12.36 -7.14
C ALA A 408 6.48 -11.64 -8.50
N ILE A 409 5.27 -11.30 -8.95
CA ILE A 409 5.03 -10.55 -10.19
C ILE A 409 5.61 -9.14 -10.12
N LEU A 410 5.33 -8.39 -9.04
CA LEU A 410 5.84 -7.02 -8.89
C LEU A 410 7.37 -7.01 -8.78
N PHE A 411 7.97 -7.93 -8.02
CA PHE A 411 9.43 -8.06 -7.98
C PHE A 411 10.02 -8.42 -9.34
N ALA A 412 9.37 -9.29 -10.11
CA ALA A 412 9.83 -9.61 -11.46
C ALA A 412 9.88 -8.37 -12.37
N PHE A 413 8.86 -7.51 -12.30
CA PHE A 413 8.87 -6.23 -13.01
C PHE A 413 9.95 -5.27 -12.48
N ALA A 414 10.15 -5.20 -11.16
CA ALA A 414 11.19 -4.37 -10.55
C ALA A 414 12.60 -4.80 -10.95
N ILE A 415 12.90 -6.11 -10.93
CA ILE A 415 14.17 -6.68 -11.38
C ILE A 415 14.39 -6.32 -12.85
N LYS A 416 13.37 -6.47 -13.69
CA LYS A 416 13.50 -6.26 -15.13
C LYS A 416 13.64 -4.80 -15.53
N GLN A 417 13.01 -3.87 -14.79
CA GLN A 417 13.16 -2.42 -14.99
C GLN A 417 14.42 -1.85 -14.34
N SER A 418 15.09 -2.62 -13.47
CA SER A 418 16.25 -2.16 -12.73
C SER A 418 17.33 -1.57 -13.64
N PRO A 419 17.91 -0.41 -13.28
CA PRO A 419 19.08 0.18 -13.93
C PRO A 419 20.22 -0.79 -14.22
N PHE A 420 20.37 -1.82 -13.38
CA PHE A 420 21.45 -2.82 -13.42
C PHE A 420 21.21 -3.92 -14.47
N ALA A 421 19.96 -4.17 -14.87
CA ALA A 421 19.60 -5.16 -15.88
C ALA A 421 19.69 -4.63 -17.32
N MET A 422 20.10 -3.36 -17.50
CA MET A 422 20.21 -2.73 -18.82
C MET A 422 21.68 -2.66 -19.29
N PRO A 423 21.99 -3.15 -20.51
CA PRO A 423 23.20 -2.76 -21.20
C PRO A 423 23.28 -1.22 -21.27
N ARG A 424 24.50 -0.66 -21.25
CA ARG A 424 24.77 0.78 -21.36
C ARG A 424 24.25 1.33 -22.71
N LEU A 425 22.95 1.52 -22.85
CA LEU A 425 22.38 2.33 -23.91
C LEU A 425 22.71 3.78 -23.57
N ASN A 426 23.65 4.33 -24.34
CA ASN A 426 24.05 5.73 -24.31
C ASN A 426 22.81 6.61 -24.44
N TRP A 427 22.32 7.15 -23.32
CA TRP A 427 21.37 8.25 -23.30
C TRP A 427 22.07 9.57 -23.66
N ARG A 428 22.81 9.58 -24.79
CA ARG A 428 23.20 10.85 -25.41
C ARG A 428 21.93 11.40 -26.04
N HIS A 429 21.37 12.44 -25.42
CA HIS A 429 20.41 13.30 -26.11
C HIS A 429 21.02 13.73 -27.46
N PRO A 430 20.25 13.73 -28.56
CA PRO A 430 20.62 14.55 -29.70
C PRO A 430 20.61 16.00 -29.20
N ARG A 431 21.74 16.68 -29.31
CA ARG A 431 21.77 18.14 -29.22
C ARG A 431 20.89 18.64 -30.38
N GLN A 432 19.81 19.33 -30.05
CA GLN A 432 19.16 20.29 -30.92
C GLN A 432 18.99 21.57 -30.12
#